data_AF-A0A382CSX1-F1
#
_entry.id   AF-A0A382CSX1-F1
#
_cell.length_a   1.000
_cell.length_b   1.000
_cell.length_c   1.000
_cell.angle_alpha   90.00
_cell.angle_beta   90.00
_cell.angle_gamma   90.00
#
_symmetry.space_group_name_H-M   'P 1'
#
loop_
_entity.id
_entity.type
_entity.pdbx_description
1 polymer ?
#
loop_
_entity_poly.entity_id
_entity_poly.type
_entity_poly.pdbx_seq_one_letter_code
_entity_poly.pdbx_strand_id
1 'polypeptide(L)' 'MSLKTFKPYTKSTRGTVLVDKTGLWKGKPFKKLVQQKNAMK' A
#
# COMPACT_ATOMS: atom_id res chain seq x y z
N MET A 1 -2.71 9.00 -8.84
CA MET A 1 -3.12 7.95 -7.88
C MET A 1 -4.63 7.88 -7.91
N SER A 2 -5.19 6.94 -8.67
CA SER A 2 -6.62 6.63 -8.66
C SER A 2 -6.95 5.77 -7.43
N LEU A 3 -8.24 5.69 -7.10
CA LEU A 3 -8.73 4.78 -6.06
C LEU A 3 -9.08 3.42 -6.67
N LYS A 4 -8.68 2.34 -6.00
CA LYS A 4 -9.05 0.97 -6.33
C LYS A 4 -10.19 0.51 -5.42
N THR A 5 -11.34 0.23 -6.02
CA THR A 5 -12.52 -0.30 -5.35
C THR A 5 -12.63 -1.81 -5.52
N PHE A 6 -12.99 -2.53 -4.46
CA PHE A 6 -13.23 -3.97 -4.52
C PHE A 6 -14.70 -4.28 -4.72
N LYS A 7 -14.97 -5.35 -5.47
CA LYS A 7 -16.31 -5.94 -5.53
C LYS A 7 -16.66 -6.56 -4.16
N PRO A 8 -17.87 -6.36 -3.61
CA PRO A 8 -18.18 -6.65 -2.21
C PRO A 8 -18.53 -8.14 -1.97
N TYR A 9 -17.60 -9.03 -2.30
CA TYR A 9 -17.78 -10.49 -2.17
C TYR A 9 -17.69 -10.97 -0.72
N THR A 10 -16.99 -10.23 0.14
CA THR A 10 -16.91 -10.51 1.58
C THR A 10 -17.33 -9.28 2.39
N LYS A 11 -17.73 -9.48 3.65
CA LYS A 11 -18.11 -8.37 4.54
C LYS A 11 -16.95 -7.38 4.76
N SER A 12 -15.73 -7.88 4.85
CA SER A 12 -14.51 -7.08 5.02
C SER A 12 -14.09 -6.28 3.77
N THR A 13 -14.54 -6.68 2.58
CA THR A 13 -14.23 -5.97 1.33
C THR A 13 -15.32 -4.96 0.95
N ARG A 14 -16.50 -5.01 1.58
CA ARG A 14 -17.60 -4.07 1.36
C ARG A 14 -17.26 -2.71 1.98
N GLY A 15 -17.12 -1.70 1.14
CA GLY A 15 -16.74 -0.33 1.55
C GLY A 15 -15.23 -0.10 1.66
N THR A 16 -14.40 -1.13 1.41
CA THR A 16 -12.95 -0.99 1.43
C THR A 16 -12.45 -0.38 0.12
N VAL A 17 -11.73 0.73 0.23
CA VAL A 17 -11.11 1.44 -0.90
C VAL A 17 -9.62 1.55 -0.62
N LEU A 18 -8.79 1.23 -1.61
CA LEU A 18 -7.34 1.38 -1.52
C LEU A 18 -6.84 2.40 -2.54
N VAL A 19 -5.64 2.93 -2.30
CA VAL A 19 -4.91 3.70 -3.30
C VAL A 19 -4.37 2.74 -4.37
N ASP A 20 -4.56 3.06 -5.64
CA ASP A 20 -3.95 2.30 -6.73
C ASP A 20 -2.42 2.49 -6.74
N LYS A 21 -1.69 1.37 -6.69
CA LYS A 21 -0.22 1.31 -6.63
C LYS A 21 0.40 0.67 -7.87
N THR A 22 -0.35 0.52 -8.97
CA THR A 22 0.10 -0.12 -10.23
C THR A 22 1.39 0.48 -10.79
N GLY A 23 1.56 1.80 -10.74
CA GLY A 23 2.77 2.50 -11.19
C GLY A 23 3.90 2.59 -10.16
N LEU A 24 3.73 2.03 -8.96
CA LEU A 24 4.74 2.12 -7.91
C LEU A 24 5.79 1.01 -8.07
N TRP A 25 7.06 1.36 -7.87
CA TRP A 25 8.17 0.41 -7.90
C TRP A 25 7.97 -0.71 -6.88
N LYS A 26 7.96 -1.96 -7.33
CA LYS A 26 7.66 -3.16 -6.52
C LYS A 26 8.88 -3.81 -5.85
N GLY A 27 10.08 -3.28 -6.07
CA GLY A 27 11.32 -3.84 -5.52
C GLY A 27 11.60 -3.42 -4.07
N LYS A 28 12.66 -4.01 -3.50
CA LYS A 28 13.23 -3.54 -2.23
C LYS A 28 13.64 -2.07 -2.38
N PRO A 29 13.46 -1.23 -1.36
CA PRO A 29 13.90 0.15 -1.42
C PRO A 29 15.42 0.21 -1.52
N PHE A 30 15.94 1.23 -2.20
CA PHE A 30 17.37 1.32 -2.50
C PHE A 30 18.18 1.50 -1.22
N LYS A 31 19.07 0.53 -0.91
CA LYS A 31 19.73 0.39 0.39
C LYS A 31 20.45 1.66 0.87
N LYS A 32 21.07 2.43 -0.04
CA LYS A 32 21.80 3.66 0.33
C LYS A 32 20.89 4.83 0.70
N LEU A 33 19.61 4.78 0.35
CA LEU A 33 18.63 5.85 0.60
C LEU A 33 17.64 5.47 1.71
N VAL A 34 17.91 4.41 2.46
CA VAL A 34 17.06 3.93 3.56
C VAL A 34 17.85 3.88 4.84
N GLN A 35 17.23 4.34 5.92
CA GLN A 35 17.70 4.19 7.30
C GLN A 35 16.68 3.38 8.10
N GLN A 36 17.15 2.65 9.12
CA GLN A 36 16.25 1.95 10.03
C GLN A 36 15.44 2.98 10.83
N LYS A 37 14.12 2.82 10.86
CA LYS A 37 13.22 3.62 11.68
C LYS A 37 12.80 2.77 12.89
N ASN A 38 13.39 3.03 14.05
CA ASN A 38 12.93 2.45 15.32
C ASN A 38 11.67 3.22 15.77
N ALA A 39 10.49 2.63 15.54
CA ALA A 39 9.21 3.24 15.89
C ALA A 39 8.83 3.04 17.37
N MET A 40 9.80 3.03 18.28
CA MET A 40 9.57 2.95 19.72
C MET A 40 9.94 4.30 20.37
N LYS A 41 8.93 5.16 20.50
CA LYS A 41 8.78 6.15 21.56
C LYS A 41 7.29 6.31 21.83
#